data_AF-A0A428XKN5-F1
#
_entry.id   AF-A0A428XKN5-F1
#
_cell.length_a   1.000
_cell.length_b   1.000
_cell.length_c   1.000
_cell.angle_alpha   90.00
_cell.angle_beta   90.00
_cell.angle_gamma   90.00
#
_symmetry.space_group_name_H-M   'P 1'
#
loop_
_entity.id
_entity.type
_entity.pdbx_description
1 polymer ?
#
loop_
_entity_poly.entity_id
_entity_poly.type
_entity_poly.pdbx_seq_one_letter_code
_entity_poly.pdbx_strand_id
1 'polypeptide(L)'
;MPCTRLRAVKSTVSVTQERRIAATPAVVWYVISTPEMHDRLDPRCHLESATGNGDVGSEYVLNVRAGLAQARLHYVVREAIPQTRWVAEMDRAGEYAGVQCAELVPETAGTLLRWTVTQPTGRLTRRLVTAWCERELDKWLAAIDRHSRSTPGGTARA
;
A
#
# COMPACT_ATOMS: atom_id res chain seq x y z
N MET A 1 -33.48 -8.99 28.50
CA MET A 1 -32.61 -10.01 27.87
C MET A 1 -31.56 -9.30 27.04
N PRO A 2 -30.27 -9.31 27.41
CA PRO A 2 -29.25 -8.75 26.54
C PRO A 2 -28.94 -9.77 25.43
N CYS A 3 -29.31 -9.43 24.19
CA CYS A 3 -28.76 -10.10 23.01
C CYS A 3 -27.25 -9.85 22.99
N THR A 4 -26.48 -10.81 23.45
CA THR A 4 -25.03 -10.85 23.27
C THR A 4 -24.77 -10.88 21.77
N ARG A 5 -24.47 -9.72 21.17
CA ARG A 5 -23.92 -9.67 19.82
C ARG A 5 -22.68 -10.54 19.86
N LEU A 6 -22.75 -11.72 19.26
CA LEU A 6 -21.60 -12.53 18.91
C LEU A 6 -20.71 -11.64 18.04
N ARG A 7 -19.74 -10.95 18.65
CA ARG A 7 -18.67 -10.29 17.92
C ARG A 7 -17.97 -11.42 17.18
N ALA A 8 -18.22 -11.52 15.87
CA ALA A 8 -17.52 -12.46 15.01
C ALA A 8 -16.02 -12.28 15.28
N VAL A 9 -15.33 -13.37 15.65
CA VAL A 9 -13.89 -13.31 15.92
C VAL A 9 -13.20 -12.95 14.61
N LYS A 10 -12.83 -11.67 14.46
CA LYS A 10 -12.05 -11.19 13.31
C LYS A 10 -10.70 -11.91 13.35
N SER A 11 -10.37 -12.62 12.28
CA SER A 11 -9.02 -13.14 12.02
C SER A 11 -8.21 -12.03 11.33
N THR A 12 -6.90 -12.18 11.25
CA THR A 12 -6.04 -11.23 10.52
C THR A 12 -5.28 -11.99 9.44
N VAL A 13 -5.20 -11.39 8.26
CA VAL A 13 -4.29 -11.79 7.20
C VAL A 13 -3.16 -10.79 7.16
N SER A 14 -1.93 -11.29 7.13
CA SER A 14 -0.74 -10.51 6.84
C SER A 14 -0.02 -11.18 5.68
N VAL A 15 0.21 -10.44 4.61
CA VAL A 15 0.92 -10.90 3.40
C VAL A 15 2.10 -9.97 3.19
N THR A 16 3.29 -10.56 3.10
CA THR A 16 4.54 -9.86 2.80
C THR A 16 5.08 -10.39 1.48
N GLN A 17 5.48 -9.46 0.60
CA GLN A 17 6.24 -9.79 -0.61
C GLN A 17 7.42 -8.86 -0.77
N GLU A 18 8.44 -9.35 -1.47
CA GLU A 18 9.68 -8.63 -1.73
C GLU A 18 9.91 -8.53 -3.24
N ARG A 19 10.46 -7.39 -3.68
CA ARG A 19 10.92 -7.20 -5.05
C ARG A 19 12.19 -6.37 -5.07
N ARG A 20 13.20 -6.86 -5.80
CA ARG A 20 14.38 -6.08 -6.16
C ARG A 20 14.05 -5.17 -7.32
N ILE A 21 14.30 -3.88 -7.15
CA ILE A 21 14.00 -2.83 -8.11
C ILE A 21 15.32 -2.17 -8.51
N ALA A 22 15.59 -2.12 -9.81
CA ALA A 22 16.78 -1.49 -10.37
C ALA A 22 16.66 0.04 -10.38
N ALA A 23 16.42 0.64 -9.21
CA ALA A 23 16.33 2.07 -8.99
C ALA A 23 16.84 2.43 -7.58
N THR A 24 17.21 3.69 -7.37
CA THR A 24 17.68 4.17 -6.07
C THR A 24 16.55 4.19 -5.04
N PRO A 25 16.85 4.11 -3.73
CA PRO A 25 15.85 4.18 -2.68
C PRO A 25 15.00 5.45 -2.75
N ALA A 26 15.58 6.58 -3.20
CA ALA A 26 14.86 7.84 -3.39
C ALA A 26 13.77 7.75 -4.48
N VAL A 27 14.05 7.08 -5.60
CA VAL A 27 13.05 6.89 -6.66
C VAL A 27 11.95 5.95 -6.19
N VAL A 28 12.30 4.83 -5.55
CA VAL A 28 11.30 3.89 -5.04
C VAL A 28 10.46 4.55 -3.94
N TRP A 29 11.09 5.29 -3.02
CA TRP A 29 10.42 6.07 -1.98
C TRP A 29 9.35 6.98 -2.55
N TYR A 30 9.71 7.84 -3.51
CA TYR A 30 8.77 8.74 -4.17
C TYR A 30 7.56 7.99 -4.73
N VAL A 31 7.81 6.86 -5.40
CA VAL A 31 6.73 6.06 -5.99
C VAL A 31 5.77 5.51 -4.94
N ILE A 32 6.27 5.08 -3.79
CA ILE A 32 5.44 4.43 -2.77
C ILE A 32 4.79 5.39 -1.78
N SER A 33 5.39 6.55 -1.54
CA SER A 33 4.88 7.50 -0.54
C SER A 33 3.90 8.49 -1.14
N THR A 34 3.94 8.72 -2.47
CA THR A 34 3.12 9.74 -3.13
C THR A 34 1.73 9.22 -3.51
N PRO A 35 0.63 9.78 -2.98
CA PRO A 35 -0.73 9.30 -3.24
C PRO A 35 -1.11 9.22 -4.73
N GLU A 36 -0.69 10.18 -5.55
CA GLU A 36 -0.96 10.23 -6.99
C GLU A 36 -0.35 9.04 -7.74
N MET A 37 0.74 8.47 -7.20
CA MET A 37 1.37 7.30 -7.78
C MET A 37 0.50 6.04 -7.65
N HIS A 38 -0.39 5.97 -6.64
CA HIS A 38 -1.33 4.86 -6.52
C HIS A 38 -2.35 4.84 -7.66
N ASP A 39 -2.91 5.99 -8.03
CA ASP A 39 -3.81 6.15 -9.18
C ASP A 39 -3.06 5.85 -10.49
N ARG A 40 -1.85 6.40 -10.64
CA ARG A 40 -1.04 6.22 -11.85
C ARG A 40 -0.62 4.76 -12.11
N LEU A 41 -0.34 3.99 -11.05
CA LEU A 41 0.22 2.65 -11.17
C LEU A 41 -0.82 1.54 -11.13
N ASP A 42 -1.98 1.78 -10.53
CA ASP A 42 -3.06 0.81 -10.48
C ASP A 42 -4.33 1.39 -11.12
N PRO A 43 -4.74 0.94 -12.32
CA PRO A 43 -5.90 1.48 -13.04
C PRO A 43 -7.24 1.23 -12.32
N ARG A 44 -7.23 0.47 -11.22
CA ARG A 44 -8.39 0.26 -10.35
C ARG A 44 -8.54 1.33 -9.29
N CYS A 45 -7.45 2.00 -8.97
CA CYS A 45 -7.39 3.04 -7.96
C CYS A 45 -7.65 4.38 -8.63
N HIS A 46 -8.48 5.20 -8.01
CA HIS A 46 -8.63 6.59 -8.36
C HIS A 46 -8.47 7.45 -7.12
N LEU A 47 -7.59 8.44 -7.19
CA LEU A 47 -7.36 9.37 -6.09
C LEU A 47 -8.52 10.37 -6.02
N GLU A 48 -9.30 10.29 -4.96
CA GLU A 48 -10.42 11.23 -4.71
C GLU A 48 -9.92 12.52 -4.06
N SER A 49 -9.03 12.38 -3.08
CA SER A 49 -8.44 13.49 -2.35
C SER A 49 -7.11 13.08 -1.73
N ALA A 50 -6.23 14.06 -1.50
CA ALA A 50 -5.00 13.92 -0.74
C ALA A 50 -4.72 15.20 0.05
N THR A 51 -4.11 15.04 1.21
CA THR A 51 -3.49 16.09 2.03
C THR A 51 -2.06 15.66 2.35
N GLY A 52 -1.12 16.58 2.22
CA GLY A 52 0.30 16.30 2.40
C GLY A 52 0.95 15.57 1.22
N ASN A 53 2.20 15.14 1.40
CA ASN A 53 3.05 14.62 0.32
C ASN A 53 3.61 13.22 0.65
N GLY A 54 2.89 12.45 1.47
CA GLY A 54 3.32 11.11 1.90
C GLY A 54 4.15 11.10 3.18
N ASP A 55 4.27 12.23 3.85
CA ASP A 55 4.85 12.41 5.17
C ASP A 55 3.87 12.04 6.30
N VAL A 56 4.36 11.94 7.54
CA VAL A 56 3.54 11.59 8.69
C VAL A 56 2.38 12.58 8.84
N GLY A 57 1.15 12.05 8.96
CA GLY A 57 -0.06 12.85 9.02
C GLY A 57 -0.65 13.21 7.65
N SER A 58 0.00 12.85 6.54
CA SER A 58 -0.65 12.86 5.23
C SER A 58 -1.85 11.93 5.24
N GLU A 59 -2.94 12.37 4.61
CA GLU A 59 -4.15 11.58 4.45
C GLU A 59 -4.56 11.57 2.99
N TYR A 60 -5.12 10.46 2.52
CA TYR A 60 -5.64 10.40 1.16
C TYR A 60 -6.75 9.38 1.03
N VAL A 61 -7.62 9.58 0.04
CA VAL A 61 -8.77 8.71 -0.21
C VAL A 61 -8.63 8.09 -1.60
N LEU A 62 -8.61 6.75 -1.64
CA LEU A 62 -8.62 5.98 -2.88
C LEU A 62 -9.98 5.32 -3.08
N ASN A 63 -10.57 5.53 -4.26
CA ASN A 63 -11.65 4.72 -4.78
C ASN A 63 -11.05 3.53 -5.53
N VAL A 64 -11.21 2.32 -4.98
CA VAL A 64 -10.66 1.08 -5.52
C VAL A 64 -11.75 0.23 -6.15
N ARG A 65 -11.61 -0.12 -7.42
CA ARG A 65 -12.53 -0.99 -8.16
C ARG A 65 -11.99 -2.42 -8.27
N ALA A 66 -12.77 -3.41 -7.84
CA ALA A 66 -12.44 -4.83 -7.97
C ALA A 66 -13.61 -5.59 -8.61
N GLY A 67 -13.59 -5.69 -9.94
CA GLY A 67 -14.72 -6.25 -10.70
C GLY A 67 -15.96 -5.36 -10.57
N LEU A 68 -17.07 -5.93 -10.07
CA LEU A 68 -18.31 -5.19 -9.81
C LEU A 68 -18.32 -4.47 -8.45
N ALA A 69 -17.34 -4.71 -7.60
CA ALA A 69 -17.25 -4.08 -6.28
C ALA A 69 -16.43 -2.77 -6.36
N GLN A 70 -16.89 -1.75 -5.64
CA GLN A 70 -16.13 -0.53 -5.38
C GLN A 70 -15.96 -0.34 -3.88
N ALA A 71 -14.78 0.08 -3.46
CA ALA A 71 -14.47 0.44 -2.08
C ALA A 71 -13.84 1.83 -2.04
N ARG A 72 -14.30 2.67 -1.11
CA ARG A 72 -13.65 3.93 -0.76
C ARG A 72 -12.80 3.70 0.48
N LEU A 73 -11.48 3.78 0.33
CA LEU A 73 -10.50 3.56 1.40
C LEU A 73 -9.85 4.90 1.75
N HIS A 74 -9.86 5.24 3.04
CA HIS A 74 -9.13 6.38 3.58
C HIS A 74 -7.82 5.87 4.16
N TYR A 75 -6.73 6.52 3.80
CA TYR A 75 -5.38 6.21 4.24
C TYR A 75 -4.86 7.34 5.12
N VAL A 76 -4.15 6.97 6.19
CA VAL A 76 -3.44 7.90 7.07
C VAL A 76 -2.02 7.43 7.26
N VAL A 77 -1.04 8.25 6.85
CA VAL A 77 0.38 7.93 7.02
C VAL A 77 0.76 8.11 8.48
N ARG A 78 1.18 7.00 9.11
CA ARG A 78 1.58 6.95 10.53
C ARG A 78 3.07 7.03 10.74
N GLU A 79 3.84 6.51 9.78
CA GLU A 79 5.30 6.52 9.84
C GLU A 79 5.85 6.81 8.44
N ALA A 80 6.78 7.74 8.35
CA ALA A 80 7.46 8.06 7.11
C ALA A 80 8.92 8.42 7.41
N ILE A 81 9.81 7.42 7.33
CA ILE A 81 11.25 7.57 7.41
C ILE A 81 11.80 7.50 5.98
N PRO A 82 12.19 8.65 5.38
CA PRO A 82 12.60 8.71 3.98
C PRO A 82 13.59 7.62 3.61
N GLN A 83 13.34 6.97 2.46
CA GLN A 83 14.19 5.94 1.87
C GLN A 83 14.38 4.68 2.73
N THR A 84 13.65 4.55 3.84
CA THR A 84 13.81 3.43 4.79
C THR A 84 12.48 2.73 5.05
N ARG A 85 11.46 3.47 5.51
CA ARG A 85 10.23 2.88 6.02
C ARG A 85 9.03 3.79 5.87
N TRP A 86 7.92 3.23 5.40
CA TRP A 86 6.66 3.94 5.23
C TRP A 86 5.50 3.07 5.74
N VAL A 87 4.60 3.65 6.53
CA VAL A 87 3.45 2.93 7.10
C VAL A 87 2.21 3.80 6.98
N ALA A 88 1.16 3.25 6.39
CA ALA A 88 -0.16 3.86 6.34
C ALA A 88 -1.24 2.92 6.87
N GLU A 89 -2.08 3.43 7.74
CA GLU A 89 -3.31 2.78 8.16
C GLU A 89 -4.41 3.04 7.13
N MET A 90 -5.35 2.10 7.04
CA MET A 90 -6.48 2.14 6.12
C MET A 90 -7.78 2.02 6.90
N ASP A 91 -8.72 2.90 6.61
CA ASP A 91 -10.08 2.87 7.10
C ASP A 91 -11.07 2.73 5.94
N ARG A 92 -12.19 2.04 6.21
CA ARG A 92 -13.32 1.91 5.27
C ARG A 92 -14.60 2.20 6.03
N ALA A 93 -15.29 3.27 5.63
CA ALA A 93 -16.53 3.73 6.28
C ALA A 93 -16.37 3.94 7.81
N GLY A 94 -15.22 4.47 8.24
CA GLY A 94 -14.92 4.73 9.65
C GLY A 94 -14.53 3.49 10.47
N GLU A 95 -14.40 2.33 9.84
CA GLU A 95 -13.85 1.13 10.48
C GLU A 95 -12.45 0.81 9.97
N TYR A 96 -11.57 0.39 10.88
CA TYR A 96 -10.24 -0.11 10.55
C TYR A 96 -10.30 -1.23 9.51
N ALA A 97 -9.68 -0.97 8.36
CA ALA A 97 -9.60 -1.85 7.21
C ALA A 97 -8.22 -2.49 7.03
N GLY A 98 -7.18 -1.98 7.70
CA GLY A 98 -5.87 -2.60 7.72
C GLY A 98 -4.71 -1.62 7.84
N VAL A 99 -3.50 -2.12 7.58
CA VAL A 99 -2.26 -1.33 7.52
C VAL A 99 -1.38 -1.84 6.38
N GLN A 100 -0.72 -0.91 5.71
CA GLN A 100 0.32 -1.19 4.72
C GLN A 100 1.66 -0.69 5.26
N CYS A 101 2.69 -1.51 5.11
CA CYS A 101 4.04 -1.21 5.55
C CYS A 101 5.01 -1.49 4.40
N ALA A 102 5.86 -0.53 4.10
CA ALA A 102 6.94 -0.63 3.14
C ALA A 102 8.28 -0.48 3.86
N GLU A 103 9.23 -1.34 3.51
CA GLU A 103 10.62 -1.24 3.94
C GLU A 103 11.51 -1.24 2.71
N LEU A 104 12.46 -0.31 2.68
CA LEU A 104 13.43 -0.15 1.62
C LEU A 104 14.82 -0.50 2.18
N VAL A 105 15.49 -1.45 1.53
CA VAL A 105 16.87 -1.79 1.84
C VAL A 105 17.73 -1.45 0.61
N PRO A 106 18.66 -0.50 0.71
CA PRO A 106 19.59 -0.21 -0.36
C PRO A 106 20.45 -1.44 -0.70
N GLU A 107 20.55 -1.79 -1.97
CA GLU A 107 21.42 -2.84 -2.49
C GLU A 107 22.39 -2.25 -3.53
N THR A 108 23.52 -2.92 -3.82
CA THR A 108 24.53 -2.42 -4.78
C THR A 108 23.96 -2.14 -6.17
N ALA A 109 22.94 -2.90 -6.59
CA ALA A 109 22.32 -2.80 -7.91
C ALA A 109 20.93 -2.11 -7.89
N GLY A 110 20.51 -1.53 -6.78
CA GLY A 110 19.20 -0.89 -6.67
C GLY A 110 18.63 -0.90 -5.25
N THR A 111 17.37 -1.29 -5.11
CA THR A 111 16.67 -1.30 -3.83
C THR A 111 15.85 -2.58 -3.69
N LEU A 112 15.98 -3.26 -2.56
CA LEU A 112 15.03 -4.28 -2.16
C LEU A 112 13.84 -3.60 -1.48
N LEU A 113 12.67 -3.69 -2.11
CA LEU A 113 11.40 -3.26 -1.52
C LEU A 113 10.71 -4.46 -0.89
N ARG A 114 10.46 -4.40 0.42
CA ARG A 114 9.56 -5.33 1.13
C ARG A 114 8.25 -4.60 1.42
N TRP A 115 7.14 -5.18 0.99
CA TRP A 115 5.81 -4.64 1.23
C TRP A 115 4.95 -5.63 1.98
N THR A 116 4.33 -5.17 3.07
CA THR A 116 3.44 -5.96 3.91
C THR A 116 2.06 -5.33 3.95
N VAL A 117 1.03 -6.12 3.69
CA VAL A 117 -0.37 -5.72 3.85
C VAL A 117 -0.98 -6.57 4.96
N THR A 118 -1.49 -5.92 5.99
CA THR A 118 -2.22 -6.57 7.08
C THR A 118 -3.65 -6.08 7.11
N GLN A 119 -4.62 -6.99 7.12
CA GLN A 119 -6.05 -6.63 7.19
C GLN A 119 -6.88 -7.61 8.01
N PRO A 120 -7.90 -7.13 8.75
CA PRO A 120 -8.87 -7.98 9.40
C PRO A 120 -9.74 -8.72 8.36
N THR A 121 -10.02 -10.00 8.61
CA THR A 121 -10.85 -10.84 7.74
C THR A 121 -11.69 -11.82 8.53
N GLY A 122 -12.74 -12.36 7.91
CA GLY A 122 -13.48 -13.49 8.45
C GLY A 122 -12.65 -14.77 8.43
N ARG A 123 -12.81 -15.64 9.44
CA ARG A 123 -12.10 -16.93 9.52
C ARG A 123 -12.31 -17.80 8.26
N LEU A 124 -13.52 -17.81 7.72
CA LEU A 124 -13.88 -18.61 6.54
C LEU A 124 -13.32 -18.04 5.23
N THR A 125 -13.13 -16.73 5.15
CA THR A 125 -12.62 -16.05 3.96
C THR A 125 -11.11 -15.89 3.96
N ARG A 126 -10.42 -16.25 5.05
CA ARG A 126 -8.98 -16.01 5.26
C ARG A 126 -8.13 -16.46 4.08
N ARG A 127 -8.29 -17.71 3.62
CA ARG A 127 -7.49 -18.27 2.51
C ARG A 127 -7.72 -17.54 1.19
N LEU A 128 -8.98 -17.22 0.87
CA LEU A 128 -9.34 -16.48 -0.34
C LEU A 128 -8.77 -15.07 -0.30
N VAL A 129 -8.84 -14.41 0.85
CA VAL A 129 -8.30 -13.07 1.06
C VAL A 129 -6.78 -13.07 0.99
N THR A 130 -6.10 -14.06 1.57
CA THR A 130 -4.64 -14.22 1.44
C THR A 130 -4.22 -14.37 -0.02
N ALA A 131 -4.80 -15.32 -0.76
CA ALA A 131 -4.45 -15.56 -2.16
C ALA A 131 -4.77 -14.34 -3.06
N TRP A 132 -5.87 -13.63 -2.75
CA TRP A 132 -6.19 -12.37 -3.42
C TRP A 132 -5.13 -11.30 -3.12
N CYS A 133 -4.77 -11.10 -1.85
CA CYS A 133 -3.71 -10.16 -1.45
C CYS A 133 -2.37 -10.46 -2.10
N GLU A 134 -1.94 -11.72 -2.12
CA GLU A 134 -0.68 -12.13 -2.74
C GLU A 134 -0.64 -11.78 -4.22
N ARG A 135 -1.73 -12.05 -4.95
CA ARG A 135 -1.81 -11.74 -6.38
C ARG A 135 -1.85 -10.24 -6.65
N GLU A 136 -2.63 -9.49 -5.88
CA GLU A 136 -2.75 -8.05 -6.11
C GLU A 136 -1.49 -7.30 -5.66
N LEU A 137 -0.81 -7.78 -4.62
CA LEU A 137 0.46 -7.24 -4.17
C LEU A 137 1.57 -7.49 -5.21
N ASP A 138 1.62 -8.67 -5.83
CA ASP A 138 2.63 -8.95 -6.85
C ASP A 138 2.48 -8.03 -8.07
N LYS A 139 1.23 -7.77 -8.51
CA LYS A 139 0.94 -6.80 -9.58
C LYS A 139 1.36 -5.40 -9.20
N TRP A 140 1.06 -4.97 -7.97
CA TRP A 140 1.44 -3.66 -7.46
C TRP A 140 2.95 -3.48 -7.45
N LEU A 141 3.69 -4.44 -6.89
CA LEU A 141 5.15 -4.42 -6.88
C LEU A 141 5.74 -4.42 -8.30
N ALA A 142 5.10 -5.09 -9.26
CA ALA A 142 5.55 -5.12 -10.65
C ALA A 142 5.34 -3.77 -11.34
N ALA A 143 4.25 -3.08 -11.02
CA ALA A 143 3.98 -1.72 -11.50
C ALA A 143 5.00 -0.72 -10.95
N ILE A 144 5.31 -0.79 -9.64
CA ILE A 144 6.37 0.02 -9.03
C ILE A 144 7.70 -0.22 -9.76
N ASP A 145 8.14 -1.47 -9.88
CA ASP A 145 9.41 -1.82 -10.53
C ASP A 145 9.49 -1.27 -11.97
N ARG A 146 8.44 -1.49 -12.78
CA ARG A 146 8.37 -0.96 -14.14
C ARG A 146 8.47 0.57 -14.17
N HIS A 147 7.74 1.24 -13.29
CA HIS A 147 7.73 2.70 -13.25
C HIS A 147 9.07 3.27 -12.80
N SER A 148 9.64 2.73 -11.72
CA SER A 148 10.93 3.17 -11.17
C SER A 148 12.08 3.01 -12.15
N ARG A 149 12.05 2.01 -13.06
CA ARG A 149 13.03 1.87 -14.15
C ARG A 149 12.82 2.87 -15.29
N SER A 150 11.58 3.27 -15.54
CA SER A 150 11.22 4.16 -16.64
C SER A 150 11.43 5.64 -16.31
N THR A 151 11.51 5.99 -15.03
CA THR A 151 11.80 7.35 -14.57
C THR A 151 13.30 7.59 -14.74
N PRO A 152 13.74 8.38 -15.74
CA PRO A 152 15.15 8.74 -15.85
C PRO A 152 15.52 9.49 -14.59
N GLY A 153 16.61 9.09 -13.93
CA GLY A 153 17.14 9.81 -12.76
C GLY A 153 17.30 11.29 -13.12
N GLY A 154 16.38 12.11 -12.62
CA GLY A 154 16.43 13.56 -12.79
C GLY A 154 17.72 14.06 -12.15
N THR A 155 18.64 14.46 -13.02
CA THR A 155 19.70 15.44 -12.83
C THR A 155 19.63 16.17 -11.49
N ALA A 156 20.69 16.01 -10.69
CA ALA A 156 21.12 17.05 -9.77
C ALA A 156 21.05 18.40 -10.50
N ARG A 157 20.10 19.25 -10.11
CA ARG A 157 20.24 20.67 -10.39
C ARG A 157 21.28 21.19 -9.41
N ALA A 158 22.43 21.53 -9.97
CA ALA A 158 23.47 22.35 -9.36
C ALA A 158 22.91 23.73 -8.95
#